data_AF-A0A146KGF3-F1
#
_entry.id   AF-A0A146KGF3-F1
#
_cell.length_a   1.000
_cell.length_b   1.000
_cell.length_c   1.000
_cell.angle_alpha   90.00
_cell.angle_beta   90.00
_cell.angle_gamma   90.00
#
_symmetry.space_group_name_H-M   'P 1'
#
loop_
_entity.id
_entity.type
_entity.pdbx_description
1 polymer ?
#
loop_
_entity_poly.entity_id
_entity_poly.type
_entity_poly.pdbx_seq_one_letter_code
_entity_poly.pdbx_strand_id
1 'polypeptide(L)'
;GIIALGVLDFGAKAFDQQHALKFVYAPMCQQFGRECFKSVYSLSSVIAPQLKEVKQECFSWCYSLQDSTFPQMINVEQDAFQGCTSLKNLDLGKFDASNIAFDGYTKVKCVKAKHSDMEKEFENINNDVYHRNLLAGFIQMYGQILRI
;
A
#
# COMPACT_ATOMS: atom_id res chain seq x y z
N GLY A 1 -1.72 -7.54 -8.89
CA GLY A 1 -1.56 -7.15 -7.47
C GLY A 1 -0.37 -7.90 -6.91
N ILE A 2 0.21 -7.40 -5.83
CA ILE A 2 1.33 -8.06 -5.12
C ILE A 2 0.84 -8.54 -3.76
N ILE A 3 1.21 -9.76 -3.39
CA ILE A 3 1.01 -10.35 -2.07
C ILE A 3 2.38 -10.79 -1.57
N ALA A 4 2.89 -10.12 -0.54
CA ALA A 4 4.24 -10.27 -0.04
C ALA A 4 4.21 -10.53 1.48
N LEU A 5 3.94 -11.78 1.87
CA LEU A 5 3.68 -12.15 3.26
C LEU A 5 4.93 -12.12 4.16
N GLY A 6 6.12 -12.34 3.61
CA GLY A 6 7.37 -12.40 4.36
C GLY A 6 8.42 -11.37 3.94
N VAL A 7 8.04 -10.37 3.15
CA VAL A 7 8.96 -9.34 2.68
C VAL A 7 9.03 -8.21 3.71
N LEU A 8 10.26 -7.85 4.12
CA LEU A 8 10.53 -6.81 5.11
C LEU A 8 10.72 -5.43 4.47
N ASP A 9 11.22 -5.38 3.24
CA ASP A 9 11.52 -4.15 2.53
C ASP A 9 11.35 -4.32 1.02
N PHE A 10 10.99 -3.24 0.35
CA PHE A 10 11.05 -3.15 -1.10
C PHE A 10 12.12 -2.15 -1.53
N GLY A 11 12.98 -2.58 -2.45
CA GLY A 11 14.07 -1.77 -2.98
C GLY A 11 13.60 -0.54 -3.76
N ALA A 12 14.54 0.37 -4.00
CA ALA A 12 14.27 1.55 -4.82
C ALA A 12 13.83 1.14 -6.23
N LYS A 13 12.81 1.83 -6.77
CA LYS A 13 12.23 1.59 -8.12
C LYS A 13 11.74 0.16 -8.40
N ALA A 14 11.52 -0.66 -7.37
CA ALA A 14 11.14 -2.07 -7.54
C ALA A 14 9.89 -2.27 -8.42
N PHE A 15 8.94 -1.32 -8.37
CA PHE A 15 7.71 -1.33 -9.16
C PHE A 15 7.43 0.02 -9.83
N ASP A 16 8.47 0.78 -10.18
CA ASP A 16 8.31 2.00 -10.98
C ASP A 16 7.60 1.68 -12.31
N GLN A 17 6.63 2.52 -12.69
CA GLN A 17 5.83 2.42 -13.92
C GLN A 17 5.09 1.09 -14.12
N GLN A 18 4.84 0.32 -13.05
CA GLN A 18 4.11 -0.95 -13.16
C GLN A 18 2.59 -0.75 -13.33
N HIS A 19 2.15 -0.26 -14.49
CA HIS A 19 0.75 0.12 -14.76
C HIS A 19 -0.30 -1.01 -14.73
N ALA A 20 0.12 -2.27 -14.51
CA ALA A 20 -0.79 -3.39 -14.26
C ALA A 20 -1.03 -3.66 -12.76
N LEU A 21 -0.24 -3.03 -11.87
CA LEU A 21 -0.29 -3.27 -10.44
C LEU A 21 -1.47 -2.52 -9.80
N LYS A 22 -2.52 -3.26 -9.43
CA LYS A 22 -3.73 -2.69 -8.83
C LYS A 22 -3.70 -2.55 -7.31
N PHE A 23 -3.04 -3.48 -6.62
CA PHE A 23 -3.00 -3.51 -5.17
C PHE A 23 -1.68 -4.08 -4.65
N VAL A 24 -1.30 -3.70 -3.44
CA VAL A 24 -0.14 -4.22 -2.71
C VAL A 24 -0.61 -4.66 -1.32
N TYR A 25 -0.37 -5.92 -0.98
CA TYR A 25 -0.57 -6.46 0.35
C TYR A 25 0.77 -6.98 0.88
N ALA A 26 1.32 -6.27 1.88
CA ALA A 26 2.64 -6.55 2.44
C ALA A 26 2.60 -6.41 3.98
N PRO A 27 2.04 -7.39 4.70
CA PRO A 27 1.72 -7.28 6.12
C PRO A 27 2.95 -7.13 7.02
N MET A 28 4.10 -7.68 6.62
CA MET A 28 5.34 -7.63 7.40
C MET A 28 6.32 -6.55 6.93
N CYS A 29 6.00 -5.83 5.85
CA CYS A 29 6.91 -4.86 5.25
C CYS A 29 7.06 -3.63 6.15
N GLN A 30 8.29 -3.25 6.41
CA GLN A 30 8.68 -2.13 7.27
C GLN A 30 9.13 -0.91 6.47
N GLN A 31 9.61 -1.10 5.22
CA GLN A 31 10.14 -0.01 4.41
C GLN A 31 9.77 -0.12 2.93
N PHE A 32 9.35 1.00 2.33
CA PHE A 32 9.30 1.15 0.88
C PHE A 32 10.39 2.10 0.39
N GLY A 33 11.23 1.62 -0.53
CA GLY A 33 12.37 2.33 -1.09
C GLY A 33 12.01 3.53 -1.96
N ARG A 34 13.03 4.31 -2.33
CA ARG A 34 12.89 5.51 -3.16
C ARG A 34 12.21 5.16 -4.49
N GLU A 35 11.20 5.92 -4.87
CA GLU A 35 10.46 5.72 -6.13
C GLU A 35 9.88 4.28 -6.29
N CYS A 36 9.70 3.52 -5.21
CA CYS A 36 9.35 2.09 -5.26
C CYS A 36 8.06 1.82 -6.06
N PHE A 37 7.06 2.68 -5.95
CA PHE A 37 5.79 2.61 -6.67
C PHE A 37 5.54 3.89 -7.47
N LYS A 38 6.59 4.54 -7.97
CA LYS A 38 6.43 5.77 -8.76
C LYS A 38 5.66 5.48 -10.06
N SER A 39 4.79 6.41 -10.45
CA SER A 39 3.99 6.33 -11.68
C SER A 39 3.16 5.05 -11.84
N VAL A 40 2.76 4.41 -10.74
CA VAL A 40 1.89 3.23 -10.78
C VAL A 40 0.43 3.68 -10.87
N TYR A 41 0.03 4.11 -12.07
CA TYR A 41 -1.29 4.72 -12.32
C TYR A 41 -2.48 3.84 -11.96
N SER A 42 -2.31 2.51 -11.94
CA SER A 42 -3.36 1.54 -11.61
C SER A 42 -3.47 1.21 -10.11
N LEU A 43 -2.50 1.64 -9.30
CA LEU A 43 -2.44 1.27 -7.88
C LEU A 43 -3.56 1.97 -7.14
N SER A 44 -4.52 1.20 -6.64
CA SER A 44 -5.68 1.74 -5.94
C SER A 44 -5.64 1.52 -4.43
N SER A 45 -4.92 0.52 -3.95
CA SER A 45 -4.87 0.14 -2.54
C SER A 45 -3.50 -0.41 -2.15
N VAL A 46 -3.00 0.04 -0.99
CA VAL A 46 -1.76 -0.44 -0.37
C VAL A 46 -2.03 -0.75 1.09
N ILE A 47 -1.69 -1.97 1.48
CA ILE A 47 -1.93 -2.50 2.81
C ILE A 47 -0.60 -2.99 3.38
N ALA A 48 -0.04 -2.20 4.28
CA ALA A 48 1.22 -2.48 4.94
C ALA A 48 1.17 -2.03 6.41
N PRO A 49 0.48 -2.78 7.29
CA PRO A 49 0.26 -2.41 8.69
C PRO A 49 1.55 -2.22 9.51
N GLN A 50 2.63 -2.91 9.15
CA GLN A 50 3.94 -2.81 9.82
C GLN A 50 4.88 -1.78 9.18
N LEU A 51 4.39 -1.01 8.19
CA LEU A 51 5.20 -0.04 7.47
C LEU A 51 5.58 1.12 8.38
N LYS A 52 6.89 1.35 8.48
CA LYS A 52 7.50 2.40 9.30
C LYS A 52 8.07 3.53 8.46
N GLU A 53 8.57 3.20 7.26
CA GLU A 53 9.29 4.15 6.42
C GLU A 53 8.80 4.14 4.97
N VAL A 54 8.47 5.34 4.47
CA VAL A 54 8.22 5.60 3.05
C VAL A 54 9.27 6.58 2.55
N LYS A 55 10.12 6.11 1.63
CA LYS A 55 11.21 6.91 1.06
C LYS A 55 10.73 7.89 -0.02
N GLN A 56 11.63 8.78 -0.42
CA GLN A 56 11.36 9.86 -1.38
C GLN A 56 10.61 9.35 -2.63
N GLU A 57 9.58 10.08 -3.04
CA GLU A 57 8.78 9.82 -4.25
C GLU A 57 8.16 8.41 -4.35
N CYS A 58 8.08 7.65 -3.25
CA CYS A 58 7.68 6.24 -3.27
C CYS A 58 6.33 6.00 -3.99
N PHE A 59 5.31 6.82 -3.75
CA PHE A 59 4.00 6.75 -4.41
C PHE A 59 3.75 7.96 -5.33
N SER A 60 4.81 8.63 -5.78
CA SER A 60 4.66 9.79 -6.66
C SER A 60 3.93 9.40 -7.95
N TRP A 61 2.91 10.19 -8.33
CA TRP A 61 2.03 9.99 -9.49
C TRP A 61 1.17 8.72 -9.47
N CYS A 62 0.87 8.16 -8.29
CA CYS A 62 -0.12 7.09 -8.14
C CYS A 62 -1.56 7.64 -8.23
N TYR A 63 -2.01 7.98 -9.44
CA TYR A 63 -3.30 8.65 -9.66
C TYR A 63 -4.53 7.91 -9.15
N SER A 64 -4.50 6.57 -9.09
CA SER A 64 -5.63 5.75 -8.64
C SER A 64 -5.62 5.45 -7.15
N LEU A 65 -4.58 5.83 -6.41
CA LEU A 65 -4.43 5.47 -5.01
C LEU A 65 -5.51 6.19 -4.21
N GLN A 66 -6.41 5.43 -3.58
CA GLN A 66 -7.58 6.00 -2.91
C GLN A 66 -7.45 5.97 -1.38
N ASP A 67 -7.05 4.82 -0.87
CA ASP A 67 -6.98 4.53 0.55
C ASP A 67 -5.64 3.86 0.87
N SER A 68 -4.99 4.31 1.94
CA SER A 68 -3.71 3.77 2.39
C SER A 68 -3.57 3.90 3.91
N THR A 69 -3.15 2.80 4.53
CA THR A 69 -3.12 2.67 5.99
C THR A 69 -1.78 2.16 6.48
N PHE A 70 -1.10 3.01 7.24
CA PHE A 70 0.24 2.80 7.77
C PHE A 70 0.29 3.19 9.26
N PRO A 71 -0.29 2.36 10.15
CA PRO A 71 -0.52 2.73 11.55
C PRO A 71 0.78 2.83 12.37
N GLN A 72 1.86 2.19 11.90
CA GLN A 72 3.18 2.19 12.53
C GLN A 72 4.15 3.18 11.86
N MET A 73 3.64 4.15 11.11
CA MET A 73 4.49 5.10 10.37
C MET A 73 5.40 5.90 11.32
N ILE A 74 6.68 5.96 10.97
CA ILE A 74 7.72 6.69 11.70
C ILE A 74 8.30 7.80 10.82
N ASN A 75 8.42 7.56 9.52
CA ASN A 75 9.03 8.53 8.61
C ASN A 75 8.40 8.47 7.20
N VAL A 76 8.04 9.65 6.69
CA VAL A 76 7.61 9.86 5.31
C VAL A 76 8.52 10.91 4.70
N GLU A 77 9.27 10.54 3.66
CA GLU A 77 10.20 11.44 2.98
C GLU A 77 9.51 12.34 1.93
N GLN A 78 10.27 13.28 1.39
CA GLN A 78 9.78 14.29 0.45
C GLN A 78 9.06 13.68 -0.76
N ASP A 79 7.96 14.30 -1.17
CA ASP A 79 7.19 13.96 -2.37
C ASP A 79 6.67 12.51 -2.42
N ALA A 80 6.68 11.81 -1.27
CA ALA A 80 6.25 10.41 -1.17
C ALA A 80 4.85 10.16 -1.73
N PHE A 81 3.94 11.13 -1.66
CA PHE A 81 2.57 11.06 -2.16
C PHE A 81 2.25 12.17 -3.19
N GLN A 82 3.28 12.71 -3.86
CA GLN A 82 3.09 13.75 -4.88
C GLN A 82 2.17 13.24 -6.00
N GLY A 83 1.24 14.07 -6.48
CA GLY A 83 0.35 13.70 -7.59
C GLY A 83 -0.63 12.56 -7.30
N CYS A 84 -0.82 12.16 -6.03
CA CYS A 84 -1.82 11.17 -5.63
C CYS A 84 -3.24 11.77 -5.63
N THR A 85 -3.75 12.11 -6.82
CA THR A 85 -4.98 12.90 -7.00
C THR A 85 -6.26 12.24 -6.47
N SER A 86 -6.29 10.91 -6.40
CA SER A 86 -7.45 10.16 -5.89
C SER A 86 -7.36 9.84 -4.40
N LEU A 87 -6.27 10.20 -3.72
CA LEU A 87 -6.03 9.83 -2.33
C LEU A 87 -6.97 10.60 -1.41
N LYS A 88 -7.98 9.90 -0.89
CA LYS A 88 -9.02 10.48 -0.03
C LYS A 88 -8.66 10.32 1.44
N ASN A 89 -8.19 9.12 1.80
CA ASN A 89 -7.89 8.73 3.17
C ASN A 89 -6.44 8.23 3.26
N LEU A 90 -5.66 8.85 4.13
CA LEU A 90 -4.31 8.41 4.47
C LEU A 90 -4.22 8.34 5.99
N ASP A 91 -4.04 7.14 6.53
CA ASP A 91 -3.83 6.96 7.96
C ASP A 91 -2.38 6.64 8.25
N LEU A 92 -1.71 7.53 8.98
CA LEU A 92 -0.32 7.39 9.42
C LEU A 92 -0.19 7.10 10.93
N GLY A 93 -1.31 6.74 11.58
CA GLY A 93 -1.36 6.47 13.01
C GLY A 93 -0.97 7.68 13.85
N LYS A 94 0.11 7.52 14.64
CA LYS A 94 0.63 8.58 15.53
C LYS A 94 1.61 9.54 14.86
N PHE A 95 1.97 9.30 13.60
CA PHE A 95 2.94 10.11 12.89
C PHE A 95 2.46 11.55 12.70
N ASP A 96 3.36 12.52 12.88
CA ASP A 96 3.05 13.93 12.65
C ASP A 96 3.14 14.25 11.15
N ALA A 97 1.99 14.15 10.49
CA ALA A 97 1.86 14.43 9.07
C ALA A 97 1.96 15.93 8.71
N SER A 98 2.15 16.84 9.69
CA SER A 98 2.23 18.28 9.46
C SER A 98 3.38 18.69 8.53
N ASN A 99 4.43 17.86 8.46
CA ASN A 99 5.60 18.08 7.61
C ASN A 99 5.49 17.41 6.23
N ILE A 100 4.39 16.70 5.93
CA ILE A 100 4.19 16.12 4.60
C ILE A 100 3.69 17.23 3.66
N ALA A 101 4.53 17.59 2.69
CA ALA A 101 4.14 18.47 1.61
C ALA A 101 3.24 17.70 0.63
N PHE A 102 1.95 17.98 0.66
CA PHE A 102 1.03 17.59 -0.40
C PHE A 102 1.01 18.71 -1.45
N ASP A 103 1.17 18.34 -2.73
CA ASP A 103 0.99 19.30 -3.81
C ASP A 103 -0.49 19.72 -3.92
N GLY A 104 -0.76 20.81 -4.65
CA GLY A 104 -2.14 21.31 -4.85
C GLY A 104 -3.08 20.33 -5.57
N TYR A 105 -2.54 19.22 -6.09
CA TYR A 105 -3.28 18.18 -6.79
C TYR A 105 -3.72 17.05 -5.85
N THR A 106 -3.04 16.87 -4.73
CA THR A 106 -3.29 15.79 -3.76
C THR A 106 -4.30 16.25 -2.72
N LYS A 107 -5.57 15.92 -2.95
CA LYS A 107 -6.71 16.37 -2.12
C LYS A 107 -7.01 15.36 -0.99
N VAL A 108 -6.08 15.21 -0.05
CA VAL A 108 -6.32 14.33 1.10
C VAL A 108 -7.35 14.96 2.03
N LYS A 109 -8.45 14.23 2.28
CA LYS A 109 -9.53 14.67 3.16
C LYS A 109 -9.20 14.42 4.63
N CYS A 110 -8.44 13.36 4.91
CA CYS A 110 -8.09 12.95 6.25
C CYS A 110 -6.69 12.33 6.28
N VAL A 111 -5.78 12.96 7.04
CA VAL A 111 -4.42 12.42 7.30
C VAL A 111 -4.32 11.84 8.73
N LYS A 112 -5.34 12.08 9.55
CA LYS A 112 -5.47 11.59 10.94
C LYS A 112 -6.89 11.08 11.11
N ALA A 113 -7.11 9.77 11.02
CA ALA A 113 -8.42 9.18 11.21
C ALA A 113 -8.42 8.18 12.38
N LYS A 114 -9.55 8.15 13.09
CA LYS A 114 -9.79 7.35 14.30
C LYS A 114 -9.47 5.87 14.06
N HIS A 115 -8.64 5.32 14.94
CA HIS A 115 -8.20 3.92 14.99
C HIS A 115 -9.34 2.86 14.94
N SER A 116 -10.61 3.27 15.11
CA SER A 116 -11.74 2.35 15.37
C SER A 116 -12.46 1.80 14.13
N ASP A 117 -12.45 2.49 12.99
CA ASP A 117 -13.26 2.09 11.83
C ASP A 117 -12.49 1.20 10.85
N MET A 118 -11.15 1.33 10.79
CA MET A 118 -10.30 0.56 9.87
C MET A 118 -9.86 -0.81 10.41
N GLU A 119 -9.90 -1.09 11.71
CA GLU A 119 -9.63 -2.44 12.24
C GLU A 119 -10.59 -3.48 11.63
N LYS A 120 -11.85 -3.09 11.37
CA LYS A 120 -12.85 -3.93 10.69
C LYS A 120 -12.54 -4.14 9.21
N GLU A 121 -11.94 -3.15 8.56
CA GLU A 121 -11.53 -3.24 7.16
C GLU A 121 -10.26 -4.08 7.04
N PHE A 122 -9.33 -4.00 8.01
CA PHE A 122 -8.21 -4.93 8.14
C PHE A 122 -8.68 -6.36 8.39
N GLU A 123 -9.64 -6.60 9.29
CA GLU A 123 -10.22 -7.94 9.49
C GLU A 123 -10.92 -8.43 8.22
N ASN A 124 -11.70 -7.59 7.54
CA ASN A 124 -12.37 -7.97 6.29
C ASN A 124 -11.39 -8.21 5.14
N ILE A 125 -10.34 -7.40 4.98
CA ILE A 125 -9.32 -7.63 3.96
C ILE A 125 -8.46 -8.83 4.34
N ASN A 126 -8.13 -9.02 5.61
CA ASN A 126 -7.42 -10.22 6.04
C ASN A 126 -8.28 -11.45 5.79
N ASN A 127 -9.59 -11.40 6.03
CA ASN A 127 -10.55 -12.46 5.69
C ASN A 127 -10.70 -12.66 4.17
N ASP A 128 -10.77 -11.60 3.36
CA ASP A 128 -10.85 -11.66 1.90
C ASP A 128 -9.54 -12.17 1.28
N VAL A 129 -8.38 -11.77 1.83
CA VAL A 129 -7.06 -12.27 1.46
C VAL A 129 -6.90 -13.70 1.94
N TYR A 130 -7.39 -14.07 3.12
CA TYR A 130 -7.42 -15.46 3.59
C TYR A 130 -8.31 -16.32 2.69
N HIS A 131 -9.49 -15.83 2.31
CA HIS A 131 -10.40 -16.53 1.41
C HIS A 131 -9.85 -16.60 -0.02
N ARG A 132 -9.18 -15.54 -0.51
CA ARG A 132 -8.49 -15.55 -1.81
C ARG A 132 -7.21 -16.39 -1.79
N ASN A 133 -6.48 -16.46 -0.69
CA ASN A 133 -5.31 -17.33 -0.52
C ASN A 133 -5.72 -18.78 -0.25
N LEU A 134 -6.87 -19.03 0.38
CA LEU A 134 -7.48 -20.34 0.46
C LEU A 134 -7.92 -20.77 -0.94
N LEU A 135 -8.62 -19.92 -1.70
CA LEU A 135 -8.99 -20.23 -3.10
C LEU A 135 -7.78 -20.33 -4.02
N ALA A 136 -6.75 -19.49 -3.89
CA ALA A 136 -5.52 -19.57 -4.68
C ALA A 136 -4.66 -20.78 -4.27
N GLY A 137 -4.63 -21.13 -2.98
CA GLY A 137 -4.00 -22.34 -2.46
C GLY A 137 -4.74 -23.61 -2.89
N PHE A 138 -6.07 -23.60 -2.92
CA PHE A 138 -6.88 -24.70 -3.46
C PHE A 138 -6.76 -24.79 -4.99
N ILE A 139 -6.67 -23.68 -5.72
CA ILE A 139 -6.46 -23.67 -7.18
C ILE A 139 -5.02 -24.07 -7.55
N GLN A 140 -4.01 -23.76 -6.73
CA GLN A 140 -2.64 -24.25 -6.94
C GLN A 140 -2.45 -25.70 -6.51
N MET A 141 -3.16 -26.18 -5.47
CA MET A 141 -3.06 -27.57 -5.00
C MET A 141 -3.86 -28.55 -5.87
N TYR A 142 -4.99 -28.14 -6.48
CA TYR A 142 -5.74 -28.98 -7.44
C TYR A 142 -5.40 -28.69 -8.92
N GLY A 143 -4.70 -27.60 -9.23
CA GLY A 143 -4.24 -27.26 -10.59
C GLY A 143 -2.96 -27.96 -11.05
N GLN A 144 -2.23 -28.65 -10.14
CA GLN A 144 -1.05 -29.46 -10.47
C GLN A 144 -1.31 -30.97 -10.59
N ILE A 145 -2.53 -31.45 -10.33
CA ILE A 145 -2.86 -32.89 -10.47
C ILE A 145 -3.38 -33.26 -11.88
N LEU A 146 -3.58 -32.30 -12.79
CA LEU A 146 -4.06 -32.57 -14.16
C LEU A 146 -3.09 -32.17 -15.29
N ARG A 147 -1.78 -32.22 -15.02
CA ARG A 147 -0.76 -32.34 -16.08
C ARG A 147 0.19 -33.49 -15.74
N ILE A 148 -0.33 -34.70 -15.93
CA ILE A 148 0.46 -35.87 -16.34
C ILE A 148 0.35 -35.94 -17.86
#